data_AF-A0A0M2GFW2-F1
#
_entry.id   AF-A0A0M2GFW2-F1
#
_cell.length_a   1.000
_cell.length_b   1.000
_cell.length_c   1.000
_cell.angle_alpha   90.00
_cell.angle_beta   90.00
_cell.angle_gamma   90.00
#
_symmetry.space_group_name_H-M   'P 1'
#
loop_
_entity.id
_entity.type
_entity.pdbx_description
1 polymer ?
#
loop_
_entity_poly.entity_id
_entity_poly.type
_entity_poly.pdbx_seq_one_letter_code
_entity_poly.pdbx_strand_id
1 'polypeptide(L)' 'GWQTEYRRWRPPVERAVAWLVHHGNRRLRYRGTIKNDTWLHTRAAALNLRRLINLGLTHTSGTWHIAPAST' A
#
# COMPACT_ATOMS: atom_id res chain seq x y z
N GLY A 1 -24.94 -16.21 -9.28
CA GLY A 1 -24.13 -16.50 -10.47
C GLY A 1 -22.65 -16.50 -10.10
N TRP A 2 -21.81 -17.18 -10.88
CA TRP A 2 -20.39 -17.41 -10.60
C TRP A 2 -19.58 -16.13 -10.31
N GLN A 3 -19.95 -14.99 -10.89
CA GLN A 3 -19.30 -13.69 -10.68
C GLN A 3 -19.44 -13.18 -9.24
N THR A 4 -20.63 -13.32 -8.65
CA THR A 4 -20.93 -12.89 -7.28
C THR A 4 -20.15 -13.73 -6.28
N GLU A 5 -20.07 -15.03 -6.53
CA GLU A 5 -19.32 -15.99 -5.72
C GLU A 5 -17.81 -15.74 -5.79
N TYR A 6 -17.27 -15.53 -7.00
CA TYR A 6 -15.86 -15.18 -7.20
C TYR A 6 -15.49 -13.84 -6.53
N ARG A 7 -16.34 -12.82 -6.59
CA ARG A 7 -16.10 -11.54 -5.90
C ARG A 7 -16.16 -11.68 -4.38
N ARG A 8 -17.05 -12.52 -3.86
CA ARG A 8 -17.18 -12.82 -2.41
C ARG A 8 -15.94 -13.53 -1.88
N TRP A 9 -15.45 -14.53 -2.60
CA TRP A 9 -14.34 -15.39 -2.18
C TRP A 9 -12.98 -15.04 -2.81
N ARG A 10 -12.84 -13.86 -3.41
CA ARG A 10 -11.60 -13.44 -4.08
C ARG A 10 -10.40 -13.55 -3.12
N PRO A 11 -9.31 -14.23 -3.50
CA PRO A 11 -8.09 -14.32 -2.71
C PRO A 11 -7.49 -12.94 -2.40
N PRO A 12 -6.77 -12.77 -1.28
CA PRO A 12 -6.14 -11.49 -0.90
C PRO A 12 -5.22 -10.91 -1.99
N VAL A 13 -4.41 -11.76 -2.63
CA VAL A 13 -3.49 -11.34 -3.70
C VAL A 13 -4.25 -10.72 -4.89
N GLU A 14 -5.34 -11.35 -5.32
CA GLU A 14 -6.16 -10.84 -6.42
C GLU A 14 -6.92 -9.57 -6.04
N ARG A 15 -7.30 -9.42 -4.77
CA ARG A 15 -7.93 -8.21 -4.27
C ARG A 15 -6.93 -7.04 -4.25
N ALA A 16 -5.69 -7.29 -3.84
CA ALA A 16 -4.62 -6.31 -3.89
C ALA A 16 -4.31 -5.86 -5.33
N VAL A 17 -4.23 -6.81 -6.28
CA VAL A 17 -4.05 -6.50 -7.70
C VAL A 17 -5.23 -5.68 -8.24
N ALA A 18 -6.47 -6.06 -7.93
CA ALA A 18 -7.65 -5.32 -8.34
C ALA A 18 -7.66 -3.87 -7.81
N TRP A 19 -7.33 -3.69 -6.53
CA TRP A 19 -7.21 -2.36 -5.93
C TRP A 19 -6.12 -1.52 -6.60
N LEU A 20 -4.95 -2.11 -6.87
CA LEU A 20 -3.86 -1.43 -7.55
C LEU A 20 -4.31 -0.88 -8.91
N VAL A 21 -4.96 -1.70 -9.73
CA VAL A 21 -5.34 -1.33 -11.10
C VAL A 21 -6.65 -0.54 -11.21
N HIS A 22 -7.44 -0.42 -10.14
CA HIS A 22 -8.79 0.17 -10.14
C HIS A 22 -8.84 1.61 -10.68
N HIS A 23 -7.81 2.42 -10.39
CA HIS A 23 -7.73 3.83 -10.83
C HIS A 23 -6.76 4.04 -12.01
N GLY A 24 -6.67 3.08 -12.92
CA GLY A 24 -5.87 3.23 -14.15
C GLY A 24 -4.37 2.95 -13.99
N ASN A 25 -3.92 2.44 -12.84
CA ASN A 25 -2.51 2.05 -12.61
C ASN A 25 -2.16 0.71 -13.27
N ARG A 26 -2.47 0.56 -14.56
CA ARG A 26 -2.18 -0.66 -15.36
C ARG A 26 -0.80 -0.65 -15.98
N ARG A 27 -0.05 0.45 -15.84
CA ARG A 27 1.28 0.64 -16.43
C ARG A 27 2.31 0.79 -15.32
N LEU A 28 3.36 0.00 -15.43
CA LEU A 28 4.53 0.08 -14.58
C LEU A 28 5.46 1.21 -15.04
N ARG A 29 6.14 1.86 -14.09
CA ARG A 29 7.00 3.02 -14.37
C ARG A 29 8.31 2.63 -15.05
N TYR A 30 8.83 1.44 -14.74
CA TYR A 30 10.10 0.95 -15.26
C TYR A 30 9.92 -0.31 -16.11
N ARG A 31 10.97 -0.72 -16.83
CA ARG A 31 11.06 -2.05 -17.44
C ARG A 31 11.68 -3.05 -16.46
N GLY A 32 11.14 -4.26 -16.42
CA GLY A 32 11.59 -5.35 -15.54
C GLY A 32 10.95 -5.31 -14.16
N THR A 33 10.92 -6.47 -13.50
CA THR A 33 10.24 -6.65 -12.20
C THR A 33 10.98 -5.96 -11.07
N ILE A 34 12.30 -6.15 -10.96
CA ILE A 34 13.14 -5.63 -9.87
C ILE A 34 12.98 -4.11 -9.70
N LYS A 35 13.14 -3.34 -10.78
CA LYS A 35 13.03 -1.87 -10.72
C LYS A 35 11.65 -1.38 -10.30
N ASN A 36 10.60 -2.10 -10.72
CA ASN A 36 9.23 -1.76 -10.34
C ASN A 36 8.90 -2.17 -8.91
N ASP A 37 9.45 -3.29 -8.44
CA ASP A 37 9.31 -3.73 -7.06
C ASP A 37 9.92 -2.69 -6.10
N THR A 38 11.16 -2.27 -6.35
CA THR A 38 11.79 -1.20 -5.57
C THR A 38 10.97 0.08 -5.60
N TRP A 39 10.51 0.50 -6.79
CA TRP A 39 9.67 1.68 -6.94
C TRP A 39 8.38 1.62 -6.12
N LEU A 40 7.69 0.48 -6.16
CA LEU A 40 6.44 0.29 -5.45
C LEU A 40 6.66 0.33 -3.94
N HIS A 41 7.71 -0.35 -3.45
CA HIS A 41 8.09 -0.33 -2.03
C HIS A 41 8.44 1.08 -1.55
N THR A 42 9.23 1.84 -2.30
CA THR A 42 9.54 3.24 -1.94
C THR A 42 8.27 4.10 -1.90
N ARG A 43 7.38 3.96 -2.88
CA ARG A 43 6.12 4.70 -2.92
C ARG A 43 5.20 4.32 -1.76
N ALA A 44 5.07 3.03 -1.46
CA ALA A 44 4.27 2.52 -0.34
C ALA A 44 4.83 3.00 1.01
N ALA A 45 6.15 2.96 1.19
CA ALA A 45 6.82 3.48 2.39
C ALA A 45 6.54 4.98 2.59
N ALA A 46 6.63 5.79 1.54
CA ALA A 46 6.31 7.22 1.62
C ALA A 46 4.83 7.48 1.97
N LEU A 47 3.91 6.71 1.39
CA LEU A 47 2.47 6.81 1.71
C LEU A 47 2.17 6.38 3.16
N ASN A 48 2.80 5.30 3.62
CA ASN A 48 2.71 4.83 4.99
C ASN A 48 3.29 5.86 5.96
N LEU A 49 4.46 6.43 5.67
CA LEU A 49 5.06 7.48 6.48
C LEU A 49 4.14 8.71 6.58
N ARG A 50 3.56 9.16 5.46
CA ARG A 50 2.58 10.26 5.45
C ARG A 50 1.37 9.94 6.33
N ARG A 51 0.86 8.71 6.25
CA ARG A 51 -0.26 8.27 7.10
C ARG A 51 0.13 8.26 8.58
N LEU A 52 1.32 7.75 8.91
CA LEU A 52 1.81 7.72 10.29
C LEU A 52 2.01 9.13 10.84
N ILE A 53 2.56 10.06 10.05
CA ILE A 53 2.67 11.48 10.44
C ILE A 53 1.28 12.06 10.76
N ASN A 54 0.28 11.79 9.91
CA ASN A 54 -1.10 12.21 10.18
C ASN A 54 -1.71 11.55 11.43
N LEU A 55 -1.19 10.40 11.86
CA LEU A 55 -1.58 9.70 13.09
C LEU A 55 -0.73 10.11 14.31
N GLY A 56 0.11 11.13 14.17
CA GLY A 56 0.92 11.66 15.27
C GLY A 56 2.32 11.06 15.39
N LEU A 57 2.84 10.43 14.34
CA LEU A 57 4.27 10.06 14.29
C LEU A 57 5.13 11.32 14.32
N THR A 58 6.03 11.41 15.30
CA THR A 58 7.03 12.46 15.44
C THR A 58 8.44 11.88 15.39
N HIS A 59 9.41 12.71 15.00
CA HIS A 59 10.83 12.36 14.99
C HIS A 59 11.61 13.42 15.76
N THR A 60 12.26 13.02 16.85
CA THR A 60 13.00 13.93 17.74
C THR A 60 14.30 13.27 18.17
N SER A 61 15.42 13.99 18.01
CA SER A 61 16.75 13.52 18.41
C SER A 61 17.11 12.11 17.88
N GLY A 62 16.72 11.80 16.64
CA GLY A 62 17.00 10.51 15.99
C GLY A 62 16.06 9.37 16.38
N THR A 63 15.03 9.63 17.19
CA THR A 63 14.06 8.62 17.64
C THR A 63 12.68 8.91 17.07
N TRP A 64 11.98 7.86 16.66
CA TRP A 64 10.60 7.91 16.17
C TRP A 64 9.63 7.57 17.30
N HIS A 65 8.63 8.43 17.50
CA HIS A 65 7.57 8.22 18.50
C HIS A 65 6.19 8.31 17.85
N ILE A 66 5.27 7.43 18.24
CA ILE A 66 3.86 7.49 17.89
C ILE A 66 3.03 7.06 19.10
N ALA A 67 1.94 7.76 19.38
CA ALA A 67 1.03 7.33 20.45
C ALA A 67 0.38 5.99 20.05
N PRO A 68 0.21 5.04 20.99
CA PRO A 68 -0.58 3.85 20.72
C PRO A 68 -2.01 4.28 20.39
N ALA A 69 -2.69 3.50 19.54
CA ALA A 69 -4.10 3.72 19.29
C ALA A 69 -4.86 3.59 20.62
N SER A 70 -5.61 4.63 21.01
CA SER A 70 -6.55 4.53 22.12
C SER A 70 -7.61 3.48 21.75
N THR A 71 -7.82 2.51 22.64
CA THR A 71 -8.84 1.46 22.48
C THR A 71 -10.20 1.99 22.91
#